data_AF-A0A525JR82-F1
#
_entry.id   AF-A0A525JR82-F1
#
_cell.length_a   1.000
_cell.length_b   1.000
_cell.length_c   1.000
_cell.angle_alpha   90.00
_cell.angle_beta   90.00
_cell.angle_gamma   90.00
#
_symmetry.space_group_name_H-M   'P 1'
#
loop_
_entity.id
_entity.type
_entity.pdbx_description
1 polymer ?
#
loop_
_entity_poly.entity_id
_entity_poly.type
_entity_poly.pdbx_seq_one_letter_code
_entity_poly.pdbx_strand_id
1 'polypeptide(L)'
;MSQVKAVNVEIQVVLGRSTLPMQQLLRMGRGAVIPLDTAVNDEVWILANNHPIARGEIQINDEKISIAVTREANVYDFMAGGQA
;
A
#
# COMPACT_ATOMS: atom_id res chain seq x y z
N MET A 1 -21.57 26.53 -2.32
CA MET A 1 -20.45 25.61 -2.01
C MET A 1 -20.34 24.61 -3.14
N SER A 2 -19.16 24.42 -3.73
CA SER A 2 -18.98 23.53 -4.90
C SER A 2 -19.17 22.07 -4.49
N GLN A 3 -20.08 21.37 -5.18
CA GLN A 3 -20.42 19.95 -4.92
C GLN A 3 -19.21 19.01 -5.04
N VAL A 4 -18.15 19.44 -5.72
CA VAL A 4 -16.89 18.69 -5.85
C VAL A 4 -16.27 18.34 -4.50
N LYS A 5 -16.48 19.16 -3.46
CA LYS A 5 -15.95 18.88 -2.11
C LYS A 5 -16.71 17.80 -1.34
N ALA A 6 -17.92 17.42 -1.79
CA ALA A 6 -18.74 16.40 -1.13
C ALA A 6 -18.50 14.99 -1.70
N VAL A 7 -17.61 14.87 -2.69
CA VAL A 7 -17.27 13.58 -3.29
C VAL A 7 -16.34 12.83 -2.34
N ASN A 8 -16.79 11.68 -1.85
CA ASN A 8 -15.98 10.79 -1.04
C ASN A 8 -14.95 10.09 -1.93
N VAL A 9 -13.70 10.07 -1.48
CA VAL A 9 -12.60 9.35 -2.14
C VAL A 9 -12.10 8.30 -1.17
N GLU A 10 -12.00 7.06 -1.64
CA GLU A 10 -11.44 5.97 -0.85
C GLU A 10 -9.92 6.08 -0.85
N ILE A 11 -9.33 6.20 0.34
CA ILE A 11 -7.88 6.22 0.51
C ILE A 11 -7.44 4.87 1.07
N GLN A 12 -6.50 4.23 0.40
CA GLN A 12 -5.90 2.98 0.83
C GLN A 12 -4.39 3.17 0.99
N VAL A 13 -3.83 2.55 2.03
CA VAL A 13 -2.39 2.49 2.23
C VAL A 13 -1.95 1.05 2.03
N VAL A 14 -1.06 0.83 1.07
CA VAL A 14 -0.49 -0.48 0.77
C VAL A 14 0.90 -0.55 1.38
N LEU A 15 1.04 -1.43 2.37
CA LEU A 15 2.31 -1.66 3.05
C LEU A 15 3.28 -2.40 2.13
N GLY A 16 2.82 -3.47 1.48
CA GLY A 16 3.65 -4.26 0.57
C GLY A 16 2.83 -5.23 -0.27
N ARG A 17 3.49 -5.92 -1.18
CA ARG A 17 2.88 -6.90 -2.08
C ARG A 17 3.65 -8.22 -2.02
N SER A 18 3.02 -9.28 -2.49
CA SER A 18 3.66 -10.57 -2.65
C SER A 18 2.99 -11.32 -3.78
N THR A 19 3.79 -11.84 -4.71
CA THR A 19 3.32 -12.68 -5.81
C THR A 19 3.52 -14.14 -5.40
N LEU A 20 2.42 -14.87 -5.26
CA LEU A 20 2.43 -16.27 -4.81
C LEU A 20 1.87 -17.19 -5.89
N PRO A 21 2.50 -18.35 -6.17
CA PRO A 21 1.92 -19.37 -7.01
C PRO A 21 0.59 -19.87 -6.43
N MET A 22 -0.42 -20.10 -7.27
CA MET A 22 -1.75 -20.55 -6.82
C MET A 22 -1.69 -21.82 -5.96
N GLN A 23 -0.82 -22.78 -6.29
CA GLN A 23 -0.66 -23.99 -5.50
C GLN A 23 -0.15 -23.73 -4.08
N GLN A 24 0.72 -22.74 -3.89
CA GLN A 24 1.20 -22.35 -2.57
C GLN A 24 0.06 -21.73 -1.75
N LEU A 25 -0.70 -20.82 -2.37
CA LEU A 25 -1.86 -20.17 -1.74
C LEU A 25 -2.92 -21.20 -1.30
N LEU A 26 -3.25 -22.18 -2.15
CA LEU A 26 -4.23 -23.23 -1.85
C LEU A 26 -3.79 -24.19 -0.74
N ARG A 27 -2.47 -24.33 -0.51
CA ARG A 27 -1.91 -25.18 0.54
C ARG A 27 -1.74 -24.44 1.87
N MET A 28 -2.01 -23.14 1.92
CA MET A 28 -1.91 -22.37 3.16
C MET A 28 -2.98 -22.83 4.16
N GLY A 29 -2.53 -23.12 5.37
CA GLY A 29 -3.39 -23.46 6.50
C GLY A 29 -3.27 -22.43 7.61
N ARG A 30 -3.82 -22.76 8.78
CA ARG A 30 -3.70 -21.91 9.97
C ARG A 30 -2.23 -21.72 10.34
N GLY A 31 -1.82 -20.47 10.56
CA GLY A 31 -0.45 -20.11 10.93
C GLY A 31 0.50 -19.89 9.76
N ALA A 32 0.03 -19.91 8.51
CA ALA A 32 0.88 -19.60 7.36
C ALA A 32 1.26 -18.09 7.34
N VAL A 33 2.56 -17.81 7.16
CA VAL A 33 3.12 -16.44 7.09
C VAL A 33 3.53 -16.16 5.66
N ILE A 34 3.08 -15.03 5.10
CA ILE A 34 3.46 -14.56 3.77
C ILE A 34 4.47 -13.42 3.94
N PRO A 35 5.72 -13.57 3.45
CA PRO A 35 6.62 -12.45 3.36
C PRO A 35 6.12 -11.48 2.29
N LEU A 36 6.08 -10.20 2.63
CA LEU A 36 5.87 -9.11 1.69
C LEU A 36 7.24 -8.66 1.14
N ASP A 37 7.22 -8.01 0.00
CA ASP A 37 8.38 -7.42 -0.70
C ASP A 37 8.94 -6.14 -0.04
N THR A 38 8.41 -5.76 1.12
CA THR A 38 8.66 -4.46 1.77
C THR A 38 9.37 -4.67 3.11
N ALA A 39 10.41 -3.88 3.38
CA ALA A 39 11.10 -3.81 4.66
C ALA A 39 10.45 -2.82 5.64
N VAL A 40 10.79 -2.92 6.94
CA VAL A 40 10.20 -2.08 8.00
C VAL A 40 10.41 -0.57 7.77
N ASN A 41 11.49 -0.20 7.08
CA ASN A 41 11.85 1.19 6.82
C ASN A 41 11.50 1.66 5.40
N ASP A 42 10.81 0.83 4.60
CA ASP A 42 10.46 1.20 3.24
C ASP A 42 9.23 2.11 3.22
N GLU A 43 9.21 3.04 2.26
CA GLU A 43 8.06 3.92 2.07
C GLU A 43 6.83 3.11 1.63
N VAL A 44 5.67 3.39 2.21
CA VAL A 44 4.39 2.79 1.80
C VAL A 44 3.79 3.52 0.60
N TRP A 45 2.89 2.83 -0.09
CA TRP A 45 2.11 3.40 -1.19
C TRP A 45 0.78 3.94 -0.68
N ILE A 46 0.42 5.14 -1.12
CA ILE A 46 -0.87 5.76 -0.84
C ILE A 46 -1.67 5.81 -2.14
N LEU A 47 -2.85 5.19 -2.12
CA LEU A 47 -3.75 5.10 -3.25
C LEU A 47 -5.03 5.86 -2.96
N ALA A 48 -5.55 6.53 -3.98
CA ALA A 48 -6.89 7.08 -4.00
C ALA A 48 -7.69 6.33 -5.08
N ASN A 49 -8.77 5.64 -4.71
CA ASN A 49 -9.56 4.82 -5.64
C ASN A 49 -8.69 3.89 -6.51
N ASN A 50 -7.80 3.11 -5.87
CA ASN A 50 -6.82 2.22 -6.53
C ASN A 50 -5.78 2.90 -7.43
N HIS A 51 -5.69 4.23 -7.43
CA HIS A 51 -4.68 4.97 -8.17
C HIS A 51 -3.57 5.47 -7.23
N PRO A 52 -2.29 5.18 -7.50
CA PRO A 52 -1.18 5.64 -6.66
C PRO A 52 -1.03 7.16 -6.78
N ILE A 53 -1.07 7.87 -5.65
CA ILE A 53 -0.98 9.33 -5.61
C ILE A 53 0.24 9.84 -4.83
N ALA A 54 0.68 9.10 -3.83
CA ALA A 54 1.78 9.51 -2.97
C ALA A 54 2.54 8.32 -2.37
N ARG A 55 3.74 8.61 -1.88
CA ARG A 55 4.50 7.76 -0.98
C ARG A 55 4.49 8.36 0.41
N GLY A 56 4.65 7.51 1.41
CA GLY A 56 4.73 7.97 2.78
C GLY A 56 5.54 7.03 3.66
N GLU A 57 5.91 7.52 4.83
CA GLU A 57 6.59 6.77 5.86
C GLU A 57 5.62 6.47 7.00
N ILE A 58 5.71 5.27 7.57
CA ILE A 58 4.90 4.89 8.73
C ILE A 58 5.52 5.52 9.97
N GLN A 59 4.74 6.30 10.70
CA GLN A 59 5.10 6.82 12.02
C GLN A 59 4.14 6.24 13.06
N ILE A 60 4.71 5.56 14.04
CA ILE A 60 3.95 5.00 15.16
C ILE A 60 4.10 5.98 16.32
N ASN A 61 3.01 6.64 16.69
CA ASN A 61 2.95 7.53 17.83
C ASN A 61 2.06 6.87 18.90
N ASP A 62 2.69 6.37 19.97
CA ASP A 62 2.04 5.60 21.02
C ASP A 62 1.24 4.41 20.45
N GLU A 63 -0.09 4.47 20.53
CA GLU A 63 -1.01 3.45 20.02
C GLU A 63 -1.61 3.80 18.64
N LYS A 64 -1.17 4.90 18.02
CA LYS A 64 -1.69 5.39 16.74
C LYS A 64 -0.67 5.19 15.63
N ILE A 65 -1.12 4.52 14.57
CA ILE A 65 -0.38 4.41 13.32
C ILE A 65 -0.74 5.62 12.46
N SER A 66 0.26 6.41 12.09
CA SER A 66 0.14 7.57 11.21
C SER A 66 1.01 7.36 9.98
N ILE A 67 0.64 7.99 8.87
CA ILE A 67 1.43 7.97 7.63
C ILE A 67 1.82 9.40 7.31
N ALA A 68 3.12 9.67 7.28
CA ALA A 68 3.65 10.96 6.86
C ALA A 68 3.88 10.93 5.35
N VAL A 69 3.23 11.82 4.59
CA VAL A 69 3.41 11.90 3.14
C VAL A 69 4.79 12.48 2.84
N THR A 70 5.61 11.74 2.10
CA THR A 70 7.00 12.12 1.78
C THR A 70 7.10 12.78 0.41
N ARG A 71 6.52 12.15 -0.62
CA ARG A 71 6.60 12.58 -2.02
C ARG A 71 5.40 12.15 -2.83
N GLU A 72 5.22 12.76 -3.99
CA GLU A 72 4.24 12.31 -4.98
C GLU A 72 4.63 10.93 -5.53
N ALA A 73 3.62 10.10 -5.81
CA ALA A 73 3.84 8.81 -6.45
C ALA A 73 3.82 8.98 -7.96
N ASN A 74 4.78 8.36 -8.63
CA ASN A 74 4.69 8.14 -10.06
C ASN A 74 3.94 6.83 -10.33
N VAL A 75 2.89 6.91 -11.13
CA VAL A 75 2.05 5.76 -11.51
C VAL A 75 2.86 4.68 -12.24
N TYR A 76 3.84 5.08 -13.05
CA TYR A 76 4.70 4.15 -13.77
C TYR A 76 5.54 3.30 -12.80
N ASP A 77 6.08 3.90 -11.74
CA ASP A 77 6.86 3.18 -10.74
C ASP A 77 6.01 2.13 -10.01
N PHE A 78 4.76 2.46 -9.72
CA PHE A 78 3.81 1.56 -9.05
C PHE A 78 3.42 0.35 -9.90
N MET A 79 3.31 0.54 -11.22
CA MET A 79 2.99 -0.53 -12.17
C MET A 79 4.22 -1.35 -12.56
N ALA A 80 5.42 -0.75 -12.58
CA ALA A 80 6.66 -1.43 -12.91
C ALA A 80 7.03 -2.53 -11.89
N GLY A 81 6.68 -2.34 -10.60
CA GLY A 81 6.91 -3.35 -9.55
C GLY A 81 6.10 -4.65 -9.68
N GLY A 82 5.21 -4.77 -10.67
CA GLY A 82 4.43 -5.99 -10.93
C GLY A 82 5.08 -6.98 -11.90
N GLN A 83 6.25 -6.66 -12.47
CA GLN A 83 6.97 -7.53 -13.41
C GLN A 83 8.36 -7.90 -12.88
N ALA A 84 8.40 -8.84 -11.94
CA ALA A 84 9.58 -9.64 -11.65
C ALA A 84 9.13 -11.05 -11.22
#